data_AF-A0A961J0H3-F1
#
_entry.id   AF-A0A961J0H3-F1
#
_cell.length_a   1.000
_cell.length_b   1.000
_cell.length_c   1.000
_cell.angle_alpha   90.00
_cell.angle_beta   90.00
_cell.angle_gamma   90.00
#
_symmetry.space_group_name_H-M   'P 1'
#
loop_
_entity.id
_entity.type
_entity.pdbx_description
1 polymer ?
#
loop_
_entity_poly.entity_id
_entity_poly.type
_entity_poly.pdbx_seq_one_letter_code
_entity_poly.pdbx_strand_id
1 'polypeptide(L)' 'PEAIARIHAPVGLAIGARSPAEIALAILAELTLRLRKG' A
#
# COMPACT_ATOMS: atom_id res chain seq x y z
N PRO A 1 -10.58 19.04 6.62
CA PRO A 1 -11.00 18.24 5.43
C PRO A 1 -9.87 18.00 4.43
N GLU A 2 -9.14 19.04 4.04
CA GLU A 2 -8.01 18.99 3.08
C GLU A 2 -6.90 18.01 3.48
N ALA A 3 -6.65 17.84 4.78
CA ALA A 3 -5.65 16.88 5.27
C ALA A 3 -6.01 15.42 4.93
N ILE A 4 -7.31 15.07 4.91
CA ILE A 4 -7.78 13.73 4.56
C ILE A 4 -7.61 13.47 3.05
N ALA A 5 -7.78 14.51 2.21
CA ALA A 5 -7.64 14.38 0.77
C ALA A 5 -6.22 13.98 0.31
N ARG A 6 -5.20 14.17 1.16
CA ARG A 6 -3.81 13.75 0.88
C ARG A 6 -3.53 12.29 1.26
N ILE A 7 -4.48 11.60 1.89
CA ILE A 7 -4.30 10.21 2.32
C ILE A 7 -4.59 9.30 1.13
N HIS A 8 -3.60 8.51 0.74
CA HIS A 8 -3.80 7.43 -0.22
C HIS A 8 -4.36 6.20 0.48
N ALA A 9 -5.55 5.77 0.08
CA ALA A 9 -6.19 4.55 0.56
C ALA A 9 -7.08 3.96 -0.55
N PRO A 10 -7.26 2.62 -0.60
CA PRO A 10 -6.61 1.59 0.23
C PRO A 10 -5.10 1.46 -0.03
N VAL A 11 -4.32 1.07 0.98
CA VAL A 11 -2.86 0.88 0.89
C VAL A 11 -2.52 -0.58 0.58
N GLY A 12 -1.44 -0.78 -0.15
CA GLY A 12 -0.89 -2.08 -0.56
C GLY A 12 -1.25 -2.46 -1.99
N LEU A 13 -0.44 -3.33 -2.59
CA LEU A 13 -0.72 -3.90 -3.91
C LEU A 13 -1.93 -4.86 -3.85
N ALA A 14 -2.68 -4.89 -4.95
CA ALA A 14 -3.85 -5.76 -5.11
C ALA A 14 -3.47 -7.24 -5.33
N ILE A 15 -2.96 -7.88 -4.28
CA ILE A 15 -2.54 -9.30 -4.29
C ILE A 15 -3.60 -10.25 -3.72
N GLY A 16 -4.78 -9.74 -3.35
CA GLY A 16 -5.83 -10.54 -2.71
C GLY A 16 -5.55 -10.92 -1.26
N ALA A 17 -4.79 -10.09 -0.52
CA ALA A 17 -4.41 -10.32 0.87
C ALA A 17 -5.61 -10.50 1.82
N ARG A 18 -5.53 -11.48 2.71
CA ARG A 18 -6.57 -11.80 3.73
C ARG A 18 -5.99 -11.93 5.14
N SER A 19 -4.79 -12.47 5.27
CA SER A 19 -4.09 -12.60 6.55
C SER A 19 -3.25 -11.35 6.87
N PRO A 20 -2.92 -11.11 8.16
CA PRO A 20 -2.07 -9.98 8.53
C PRO A 20 -0.70 -9.99 7.83
N ALA A 21 -0.11 -11.17 7.63
CA ALA A 21 1.17 -11.31 6.93
C ALA A 21 1.06 -10.92 5.45
N GLU A 22 -0.02 -11.31 4.78
CA GLU A 22 -0.28 -10.91 3.39
C GLU A 22 -0.53 -9.41 3.26
N ILE A 23 -1.23 -8.80 4.22
CA ILE A 23 -1.46 -7.35 4.23
C ILE A 23 -0.12 -6.61 4.39
N ALA A 24 0.74 -7.05 5.31
CA ALA A 24 2.08 -6.49 5.47
C ALA A 24 2.90 -6.61 4.18
N LEU A 25 2.83 -7.75 3.50
CA LEU A 25 3.51 -7.97 2.23
C LEU A 25 2.96 -7.04 1.12
N ALA A 26 1.64 -6.88 1.02
CA ALA A 26 1.01 -5.98 0.06
C ALA A 26 1.51 -4.55 0.21
N ILE A 27 1.64 -4.07 1.45
CA ILE A 27 2.15 -2.73 1.78
C ILE A 27 3.63 -2.60 1.40
N LEU A 28 4.49 -3.53 1.85
CA LEU A 28 5.92 -3.49 1.56
C LEU A 28 6.21 -3.57 0.05
N ALA A 29 5.41 -4.34 -0.68
CA ALA A 29 5.50 -4.44 -2.13
C ALA A 29 5.16 -3.10 -2.82
N GLU A 30 4.12 -2.39 -2.36
CA GLU A 30 3.78 -1.05 -2.88
C GLU A 30 4.90 -0.04 -2.60
N LEU A 31 5.46 -0.04 -1.39
CA LEU A 31 6.58 0.82 -1.02
C LEU A 31 7.80 0.56 -1.91
N THR A 32 8.15 -0.71 -2.10
CA THR A 32 9.28 -1.12 -2.95
C THR A 32 9.05 -0.68 -4.40
N LEU A 33 7.82 -0.82 -4.91
CA LEU A 33 7.46 -0.39 -6.25
C LEU A 33 7.65 1.11 -6.44
N ARG A 34 7.14 1.92 -5.50
CA ARG A 34 7.28 3.39 -5.55
C ARG A 34 8.73 3.84 -5.43
N LEU A 35 9.53 3.19 -4.58
CA LEU A 35 10.94 3.52 -4.38
C LEU A 35 11.82 3.17 -5.59
N ARG A 36 11.48 2.11 -6.34
CA ARG A 36 12.31 1.59 -7.44
C ARG A 36 11.84 1.99 -8.83
N LYS A 37 10.59 2.45 -8.98
CA LYS A 37 10.04 2.99 -10.23
C LYS A 37 10.10 4.53 -10.27
N GLY A 38 11.05 5.14 -9.56
CA GLY A 38 11.36 6.57 -9.72
C GLY A 38 11.61 6.92 -11.17
#